data_AF-A0A1J3HDQ7-F1
#
_entry.id   AF-A0A1J3HDQ7-F1
#
_cell.length_a   1.000
_cell.length_b   1.000
_cell.length_c   1.000
_cell.angle_alpha   90.00
_cell.angle_beta   90.00
_cell.angle_gamma   90.00
#
_symmetry.space_group_name_H-M   'P 1'
#
loop_
_entity.id
_entity.type
_entity.pdbx_description
1 polymer ?
#
loop_
_entity_poly.entity_id
_entity_poly.type
_entity_poly.pdbx_seq_one_letter_code
_entity_poly.pdbx_strand_id
1 'polypeptide(L)'
;GPLITSRTDSGTRADYVEWLDAKADSSVLYISFGTVAVLSKKQLLELCKALIQSRRPFLWAITDKPYRSKEDGEEKEVEVIKSFREELDDIGILVSWCE
;
A
#
# COMPACT_ATOMS: atom_id res chain seq x y z
N GLY A 1 -4.73 28.46 4.16
CA GLY A 1 -5.52 27.41 4.83
C GLY A 1 -5.59 26.19 3.93
N PRO A 2 -5.95 24.99 4.45
CA PRO A 2 -6.05 23.80 3.61
C PRO A 2 -7.17 23.99 2.58
N LEU A 3 -6.85 23.70 1.33
CA LEU A 3 -7.86 23.56 0.27
C LEU A 3 -8.45 22.16 0.41
N ILE A 4 -9.74 22.08 0.73
CA ILE A 4 -10.45 20.80 0.83
C ILE A 4 -10.77 20.36 -0.60
N THR A 5 -10.27 19.19 -1.00
CA THR A 5 -10.58 18.62 -2.31
C THR A 5 -11.97 17.99 -2.27
N SER A 6 -12.84 18.36 -3.21
CA SER A 6 -14.13 17.71 -3.38
C SER A 6 -13.98 16.37 -4.10
N ARG A 7 -14.74 15.38 -3.63
CA ARG A 7 -14.64 13.95 -3.92
C ARG A 7 -15.20 13.58 -5.30
N THR A 8 -14.46 12.81 -6.10
CA THR A 8 -14.97 12.11 -7.30
C THR A 8 -15.12 10.61 -6.99
N ASP A 9 -16.12 9.97 -7.57
CA ASP A 9 -16.50 8.58 -7.27
C ASP A 9 -15.93 7.65 -8.33
N SER A 10 -15.01 6.76 -7.92
CA SER A 10 -14.43 5.71 -8.76
C SER A 10 -14.69 4.36 -8.09
N GLY A 11 -15.15 3.37 -8.85
CA GLY A 11 -15.73 2.11 -8.32
C GLY A 11 -14.83 1.27 -7.40
N THR A 12 -13.51 1.48 -7.40
CA THR A 12 -12.55 0.88 -6.46
C THR A 12 -12.68 1.42 -5.03
N ARG A 13 -13.32 2.57 -4.86
CA ARG A 13 -13.57 3.22 -3.56
C ARG A 13 -14.46 2.37 -2.66
N ALA A 14 -15.46 1.70 -3.24
CA ALA A 14 -16.46 0.95 -2.47
C ALA A 14 -15.81 -0.19 -1.67
N ASP A 15 -14.94 -0.97 -2.32
CA ASP A 15 -14.41 -2.21 -1.74
C ASP A 15 -13.52 -2.00 -0.51
N TYR A 16 -12.60 -1.03 -0.53
CA TYR A 16 -11.72 -0.78 0.62
C TYR A 16 -12.42 0.04 1.71
N VAL A 17 -13.41 0.87 1.37
CA VAL A 17 -14.20 1.61 2.38
C VAL A 17 -15.07 0.65 3.18
N GLU A 18 -15.76 -0.29 2.55
CA GLU A 18 -16.52 -1.33 3.27
C GLU A 18 -15.62 -2.18 4.17
N TRP A 19 -14.40 -2.51 3.71
CA TRP A 19 -13.43 -3.20 4.55
C TRP A 19 -12.96 -2.37 5.75
N LEU A 20 -12.78 -1.05 5.57
CA LEU A 20 -12.42 -0.13 6.65
C LEU A 20 -13.55 -0.01 7.68
N ASP A 21 -14.80 0.10 7.24
CA ASP A 21 -15.99 0.20 8.10
C ASP A 21 -16.16 -1.05 9.01
N ALA A 22 -15.61 -2.20 8.60
CA ALA A 22 -15.60 -3.42 9.39
C ALA A 22 -14.47 -3.49 10.44
N LYS A 23 -13.57 -2.50 10.53
CA LYS A 23 -12.46 -2.47 11.49
C LYS A 23 -12.79 -1.60 12.70
N ALA A 24 -12.07 -1.83 13.79
CA ALA A 24 -12.19 -0.97 14.97
C ALA A 24 -11.65 0.44 14.67
N ASP A 25 -12.20 1.45 15.36
CA ASP A 25 -11.75 2.84 15.23
C ASP A 25 -10.24 2.98 15.43
N SER A 26 -9.60 3.77 14.57
CA SER A 26 -8.15 4.06 14.64
C SER A 26 -7.23 2.83 14.65
N SER A 27 -7.70 1.69 14.12
CA SER A 27 -6.94 0.43 14.15
C SER A 27 -6.15 0.11 12.88
N VAL A 28 -6.43 0.81 11.78
CA VAL A 28 -5.83 0.55 10.46
C VAL A 28 -4.70 1.54 10.18
N LEU A 29 -3.54 1.01 9.76
CA LEU A 29 -2.42 1.81 9.29
C LEU A 29 -2.59 2.16 7.80
N TYR A 30 -2.66 3.45 7.46
CA TYR A 30 -2.55 3.90 6.07
C TYR A 30 -1.09 4.07 5.65
N ILE A 31 -0.73 3.50 4.50
CA ILE A 31 0.63 3.52 3.96
C ILE A 31 0.59 4.07 2.53
N SER A 32 1.30 5.17 2.29
CA SER A 32 1.51 5.71 0.96
C SER A 32 2.81 6.52 0.92
N PHE A 33 3.57 6.34 -0.16
CA PHE A 33 4.78 7.12 -0.45
C PHE A 33 4.52 8.21 -1.49
N GLY A 34 3.24 8.49 -1.80
CA GLY A 34 2.84 9.48 -2.79
C GLY A 34 3.38 9.17 -4.19
N THR A 35 3.35 10.17 -5.08
CA THR A 35 3.75 10.00 -6.49
C THR A 35 5.25 10.20 -6.73
N VAL A 36 5.98 10.84 -5.82
CA VAL A 36 7.39 11.23 -6.03
C VAL A 36 8.38 10.24 -5.42
N ALA A 37 8.14 9.75 -4.19
CA ALA A 37 9.08 8.85 -3.55
C ALA A 37 9.04 7.45 -4.19
N VAL A 38 10.21 6.83 -4.23
CA VAL A 38 10.46 5.49 -4.75
C VAL A 38 11.32 4.77 -3.72
N LEU A 39 10.80 3.68 -3.17
CA LEU A 39 11.57 2.83 -2.25
C LEU A 39 12.58 1.99 -3.03
N SER A 40 13.70 1.66 -2.40
CA SER A 40 14.60 0.60 -2.90
C SER A 40 13.98 -0.78 -2.67
N LYS A 41 14.42 -1.80 -3.43
CA LYS A 41 13.99 -3.20 -3.25
C LYS A 41 14.13 -3.65 -1.79
N LYS A 42 15.26 -3.35 -1.15
CA LYS A 42 15.53 -3.70 0.25
C LYS A 42 14.51 -3.06 1.20
N GLN A 43 14.17 -1.78 1.00
CA GLN A 43 13.17 -1.11 1.84
C GLN A 43 11.78 -1.73 1.66
N LEU A 44 11.41 -2.08 0.44
CA LEU A 44 10.13 -2.70 0.14
C LEU A 44 10.02 -4.10 0.76
N LEU A 45 11.08 -4.91 0.67
CA LEU A 45 11.15 -6.23 1.31
C LEU A 45 11.01 -6.14 2.83
N GLU A 46 11.75 -5.24 3.47
CA GLU A 46 11.66 -5.07 4.93
C GLU A 46 10.31 -4.51 5.36
N LEU A 47 9.68 -3.66 4.53
CA LEU A 47 8.31 -3.19 4.78
C LEU A 47 7.31 -4.36 4.74
N CYS A 48 7.33 -5.21 3.71
CA CYS A 48 6.46 -6.39 3.64
C CYS A 48 6.63 -7.30 4.87
N LYS A 49 7.88 -7.61 5.25
CA LYS A 49 8.18 -8.43 6.44
C LYS A 49 7.66 -7.77 7.72
N ALA A 50 7.85 -6.47 7.89
CA ALA A 50 7.38 -5.75 9.05
C ALA A 50 5.85 -5.76 9.16
N LEU A 51 5.13 -5.62 8.05
CA LEU A 51 3.67 -5.71 8.03
C LEU A 51 3.19 -7.10 8.44
N ILE A 52 3.78 -8.15 7.85
CA ILE A 52 3.47 -9.55 8.19
C ILE A 52 3.72 -9.82 9.67
N GLN A 53 4.88 -9.41 10.20
CA GLN A 53 5.24 -9.62 11.60
C GLN A 53 4.37 -8.83 12.57
N SER A 54 4.02 -7.59 12.22
CA SER A 54 3.23 -6.72 13.10
C SER A 54 1.78 -7.17 13.23
N ARG A 55 1.25 -7.87 12.22
CA ARG A 55 -0.16 -8.32 12.11
C ARG A 55 -1.17 -7.19 12.34
N ARG A 56 -0.76 -5.93 12.16
CA ARG A 56 -1.65 -4.77 12.25
C ARG A 56 -2.38 -4.60 10.94
N PRO A 57 -3.72 -4.46 10.95
CA PRO A 57 -4.46 -4.14 9.73
C PRO A 57 -3.89 -2.90 9.05
N PHE A 58 -3.71 -2.98 7.73
CA PHE A 58 -3.18 -1.88 6.94
C PHE A 58 -3.96 -1.70 5.64
N LEU A 59 -3.94 -0.46 5.15
CA LEU A 59 -4.34 -0.10 3.79
C LEU A 59 -3.12 0.54 3.13
N TRP A 60 -2.55 -0.14 2.13
CA TRP A 60 -1.34 0.32 1.47
C TRP A 60 -1.63 0.65 0.00
N ALA A 61 -1.49 1.93 -0.34
CA ALA A 61 -1.52 2.42 -1.71
C ALA A 61 -0.16 2.17 -2.39
N ILE A 62 -0.10 1.13 -3.22
CA ILE A 62 1.07 0.71 -3.99
C ILE A 62 1.01 1.28 -5.41
N THR A 63 2.16 1.46 -6.05
CA THR A 63 2.24 2.06 -7.39
C THR A 63 3.02 1.17 -8.35
N ASP A 64 2.83 1.33 -9.66
CA ASP A 64 3.58 0.60 -10.69
C ASP A 64 5.02 1.14 -10.90
N LYS A 65 5.55 1.90 -9.94
CA LYS A 65 6.86 2.54 -10.08
C LYS A 65 7.98 1.50 -10.03
N PRO A 66 9.02 1.68 -10.87
CA PRO A 66 10.27 0.93 -10.70
C PRO A 66 10.95 1.37 -9.40
N TYR A 67 11.58 0.45 -8.67
CA TYR A 67 12.45 0.84 -7.56
C TYR A 67 13.81 1.35 -8.07
N ARG A 68 14.51 2.15 -7.25
CA ARG A 68 15.89 2.55 -7.54
C ARG A 68 16.88 1.60 -6.87
N SER A 69 17.49 0.72 -7.66
CA SER A 69 18.71 -0.01 -7.30
C SER A 69 19.74 0.22 -8.40
N LYS A 70 20.98 0.56 -8.04
CA LYS A 70 22.07 0.67 -9.03
C LYS A 70 22.62 -0.70 -9.48
N GLU A 71 22.24 -1.78 -8.78
CA GLU A 71 22.88 -3.10 -8.86
C GLU A 71 21.89 -4.21 -9.28
N ASP A 72 20.61 -4.06 -8.95
CA ASP A 72 19.53 -4.97 -9.38
C ASP A 72 18.76 -4.27 -10.49
N GLY A 73 18.50 -4.92 -11.62
CA GLY A 73 17.74 -4.36 -12.74
C GLY A 73 16.38 -3.76 -12.33
N GLU A 74 15.73 -3.07 -13.27
CA GLU A 74 14.45 -2.41 -13.05
C GLU A 74 13.31 -3.44 -12.83
N GLU A 75 13.06 -3.83 -11.59
CA GLU A 75 11.80 -4.51 -11.20
C GLU A 75 10.81 -3.49 -10.60
N LYS A 76 9.52 -3.77 -10.75
CA LYS A 76 8.44 -2.91 -10.24
C LYS A 76 8.10 -3.25 -8.80
N GLU A 77 7.63 -2.25 -8.05
CA GLU A 77 7.10 -2.41 -6.68
C GLU A 77 6.11 -3.58 -6.59
N VAL A 78 5.18 -3.68 -7.53
CA VAL A 78 4.18 -4.75 -7.60
C VAL A 78 4.81 -6.15 -7.70
N GLU A 79 5.90 -6.32 -8.46
CA GLU A 79 6.53 -7.64 -8.63
C GLU A 79 7.18 -8.14 -7.34
N VAL A 80 7.79 -7.23 -6.57
CA VAL A 80 8.36 -7.59 -5.26
C VAL A 80 7.25 -7.99 -4.30
N ILE A 81 6.15 -7.22 -4.26
CA ILE A 81 5.03 -7.45 -3.35
C ILE A 81 4.29 -8.75 -3.68
N LYS A 82 4.22 -9.17 -4.96
CA LYS A 82 3.59 -10.44 -5.35
C LYS A 82 4.12 -11.63 -4.57
N SER A 83 5.41 -11.64 -4.23
CA SER A 83 6.02 -12.74 -3.46
C SER A 83 5.57 -12.84 -2.00
N PHE A 84 4.87 -11.83 -1.48
CA PHE A 84 4.33 -11.76 -0.11
C PHE A 84 2.80 -11.68 -0.11
N ARG A 85 2.16 -11.87 -1.26
CA ARG A 85 0.75 -11.50 -1.44
C ARG A 85 -0.17 -12.33 -0.58
N GLU A 86 0.09 -13.63 -0.48
CA GLU A 86 -0.72 -14.56 0.31
C GLU A 86 -0.75 -14.14 1.79
N GLU A 87 0.40 -13.81 2.38
CA GLU A 87 0.45 -13.41 3.78
C GLU A 87 -0.06 -11.98 4.04
N LEU A 88 0.10 -11.08 3.08
CA LEU A 88 -0.35 -9.69 3.21
C LEU A 88 -1.88 -9.58 3.11
N ASP A 89 -2.52 -10.37 2.24
CA ASP A 89 -3.97 -10.36 2.05
C ASP A 89 -4.74 -10.85 3.30
N ASP A 90 -4.10 -11.66 4.15
CA ASP A 90 -4.64 -12.09 5.45
C ASP A 90 -4.69 -10.96 6.50
N ILE A 91 -4.00 -9.84 6.26
CA ILE A 91 -3.77 -8.78 7.26
C ILE A 91 -4.36 -7.45 6.81
N GLY A 92 -4.19 -7.08 5.54
CA GLY A 92 -4.52 -5.76 5.02
C GLY A 92 -4.96 -5.77 3.57
N ILE A 93 -5.19 -4.58 3.02
CA ILE A 93 -5.56 -4.38 1.62
C ILE A 93 -4.44 -3.61 0.90
N LEU A 94 -4.11 -4.09 -0.30
CA LEU A 94 -3.27 -3.41 -1.27
C LEU A 94 -4.15 -2.76 -2.34
N VAL A 95 -4.01 -1.45 -2.55
CA VAL A 95 -4.73 -0.71 -3.61
C VAL A 95 -3.75 0.02 -4.52
N SER A 96 -4.10 0.19 -5.79
CA SER A 96 -3.28 0.98 -6.73
C SER A 96 -3.39 2.49 -6.47
N TRP A 97 -4.53 2.94 -5.93
CA TRP A 97 -4.80 4.32 -5.54
C TRP A 97 -5.91 4.36 -4.49
N CYS A 98 -5.86 5.36 -3.60
CA CYS A 98 -6.90 5.62 -2.61
C CYS A 98 -7.36 7.08 -2.76
N GLU A 99 -8.68 7.29 -2.86
CA GLU A 99 -9.35 8.60 -2.96
C GLU A 99 -10.25 8.92 -1.76
#